data_AF-G2GIG2-F1
#
_entry.id   AF-G2GIG2-F1
#
_cell.length_a   1.000
_cell.length_b   1.000
_cell.length_c   1.000
_cell.angle_alpha   90.00
_cell.angle_beta   90.00
_cell.angle_gamma   90.00
#
_symmetry.space_group_name_H-M   'P 1'
#
loop_
_entity.id
_entity.type
_entity.pdbx_description
1 polymer ?
#
loop_
_entity_poly.entity_id
_entity_poly.type
_entity_poly.pdbx_seq_one_letter_code
_entity_poly.pdbx_strand_id
1 'polypeptide(L)'
;MDHATVAWISDHRPNLPPTLAPVLRPQSKELLVHGGMPTQWWADPRLYTSLHGVRHAMRTAALAAVLAEANGLGDADATTVILAAAVHDCQRRNDQEDRGHGARAAVWLAANADTVWGHFGLAAAPRRIVQAAAAVRLHDLPYEEFAADDKADHARAERITDVVKAADALDRYRLPKLEWWPDSQYVREPVFDQLRGLAFDLVLVSERAYLTGASGPSAVRYALAEKGLV
;
A
#
# COMPACT_ATOMS: atom_id res chain seq x y z
N MET A 1 -10.99 -10.42 6.85
CA MET A 1 -12.45 -10.23 6.94
C MET A 1 -13.14 -11.57 7.08
N ASP A 2 -14.42 -11.63 7.45
CA ASP A 2 -15.21 -12.87 7.45
C ASP A 2 -15.96 -13.09 6.11
N HIS A 3 -16.58 -14.27 5.94
CA HIS A 3 -17.32 -14.61 4.72
C HIS A 3 -18.49 -13.66 4.44
N ALA A 4 -19.21 -13.23 5.48
CA ALA A 4 -20.37 -12.35 5.33
C ALA A 4 -19.95 -10.97 4.82
N THR A 5 -18.86 -10.42 5.35
CA THR A 5 -18.29 -9.13 4.93
C THR A 5 -17.82 -9.19 3.48
N VAL A 6 -17.12 -10.26 3.09
CA VAL A 6 -16.63 -10.43 1.72
C VAL A 6 -17.78 -10.61 0.73
N ALA A 7 -18.82 -11.36 1.10
CA ALA A 7 -20.05 -11.46 0.29
C ALA A 7 -20.73 -10.10 0.13
N TRP A 8 -20.89 -9.37 1.23
CA TRP A 8 -21.49 -8.02 1.20
C TRP A 8 -20.73 -7.07 0.27
N ILE A 9 -19.39 -7.02 0.36
CA ILE A 9 -18.55 -6.19 -0.53
C ILE A 9 -18.75 -6.58 -1.99
N SER A 10 -18.84 -7.89 -2.28
CA SER A 10 -19.10 -8.40 -3.64
C SER A 10 -20.46 -7.93 -4.18
N ASP A 11 -21.50 -8.00 -3.35
CA ASP A 11 -22.88 -7.67 -3.74
C ASP A 11 -23.10 -6.15 -3.87
N HIS A 12 -22.24 -5.35 -3.23
CA HIS A 12 -22.30 -3.88 -3.23
C HIS A 12 -21.19 -3.25 -4.08
N ARG A 13 -20.73 -3.94 -5.13
CA ARG A 13 -19.73 -3.41 -6.07
C ARG A 13 -20.24 -2.08 -6.69
N PRO A 14 -19.53 -0.95 -6.51
CA PRO A 14 -19.91 0.30 -7.16
C PRO A 14 -19.85 0.20 -8.69
N ASN A 15 -20.38 1.22 -9.38
CA ASN A 15 -20.12 1.38 -10.80
C ASN A 15 -18.65 1.79 -11.03
N LEU A 16 -17.79 0.79 -11.22
CA LEU A 16 -16.36 0.95 -11.38
C LEU A 16 -15.95 0.83 -12.85
N PRO A 17 -14.87 1.53 -13.26
CA PRO A 17 -14.28 1.28 -14.55
C PRO A 17 -13.84 -0.20 -14.68
N PRO A 18 -13.74 -0.73 -15.90
CA PRO A 18 -13.13 -2.03 -16.13
C PRO A 18 -11.73 -2.09 -15.51
N THR A 19 -11.40 -3.24 -14.92
CA THR A 19 -10.07 -3.47 -14.35
C THR A 19 -9.02 -3.31 -15.45
N LEU A 20 -8.15 -2.32 -15.29
CA LEU A 20 -7.00 -2.16 -16.16
C LEU A 20 -6.06 -3.36 -15.98
N ALA A 21 -5.42 -3.77 -17.06
CA ALA A 21 -4.33 -4.74 -17.04
C ALA A 21 -3.00 -3.98 -17.17
N PRO A 22 -2.47 -3.40 -16.09
CA PRO A 22 -1.24 -2.61 -16.15
C PRO A 22 -0.05 -3.52 -16.45
N VAL A 23 0.84 -3.05 -17.32
CA VAL A 23 2.10 -3.74 -17.62
C VAL A 23 3.15 -3.23 -16.64
N LEU A 24 3.43 -4.02 -15.59
CA LEU A 24 4.52 -3.73 -14.66
C LEU A 24 5.87 -4.11 -15.26
N ARG A 25 6.88 -3.26 -15.03
CA ARG A 25 8.28 -3.60 -15.36
C ARG A 25 8.76 -4.80 -14.55
N PRO A 26 9.72 -5.59 -15.07
CA PRO A 26 10.23 -6.78 -14.40
C PRO A 26 10.67 -6.54 -12.94
N GLN A 27 11.36 -5.43 -12.67
CA GLN A 27 11.79 -5.08 -11.32
C GLN A 27 10.61 -4.89 -10.36
N SER A 28 9.58 -4.15 -10.77
CA SER A 28 8.37 -3.95 -9.97
C SER A 28 7.70 -5.30 -9.66
N LYS A 29 7.61 -6.21 -10.63
CA LYS A 29 7.07 -7.57 -10.43
C LYS A 29 7.88 -8.37 -9.41
N GLU A 30 9.21 -8.35 -9.54
CA GLU A 30 10.12 -9.04 -8.64
C GLU A 30 9.94 -8.56 -7.19
N LEU A 31 9.86 -7.24 -6.98
CA LEU A 31 9.59 -6.67 -5.65
C LEU A 31 8.26 -7.16 -5.06
N LEU A 32 7.21 -7.26 -5.87
CA LEU A 32 5.89 -7.72 -5.40
C LEU A 32 5.86 -9.20 -5.02
N VAL A 33 6.67 -10.05 -5.67
CA VAL A 33 6.84 -11.46 -5.27
C VAL A 33 7.37 -11.57 -3.83
N HIS A 34 8.28 -10.67 -3.47
CA HIS A 34 8.88 -10.55 -2.13
C HIS A 34 8.02 -9.74 -1.14
N GLY A 35 6.83 -9.25 -1.53
CA GLY A 35 5.98 -8.37 -0.72
C GLY A 35 5.44 -8.97 0.60
N GLY A 36 5.67 -10.26 0.89
CA GLY A 36 5.23 -10.90 2.13
C GLY A 36 6.08 -10.51 3.34
N MET A 37 5.72 -9.40 4.00
CA MET A 37 6.53 -8.85 5.08
C MET A 37 6.60 -9.79 6.29
N PRO A 38 7.76 -9.87 7.00
CA PRO A 38 7.89 -10.71 8.19
C PRO A 38 7.04 -10.23 9.38
N THR A 39 6.52 -11.16 10.18
CA THR A 39 5.69 -10.84 11.35
C THR A 39 6.43 -9.98 12.39
N GLN A 40 7.75 -10.14 12.55
CA GLN A 40 8.56 -9.37 13.49
C GLN A 40 8.71 -7.88 13.14
N TRP A 41 8.29 -7.47 11.94
CA TRP A 41 8.25 -6.05 11.58
C TRP A 41 7.03 -5.34 12.14
N TRP A 42 6.03 -6.09 12.62
CA TRP A 42 4.81 -5.51 13.17
C TRP A 42 4.99 -5.16 14.64
N ALA A 43 4.62 -3.94 15.03
CA ALA A 43 4.70 -3.50 16.43
C ALA A 43 3.84 -4.37 17.37
N ASP A 44 2.75 -4.94 16.85
CA ASP A 44 1.97 -5.98 17.52
C ASP A 44 1.76 -7.17 16.56
N PRO A 45 2.30 -8.36 16.85
CA PRO A 45 2.14 -9.55 16.01
C PRO A 45 0.67 -9.93 15.73
N ARG A 46 -0.26 -9.55 16.61
CA ARG A 46 -1.71 -9.81 16.40
C ARG A 46 -2.26 -9.00 15.23
N LEU A 47 -1.62 -7.89 14.88
CA LEU A 47 -2.01 -7.07 13.73
C LEU A 47 -1.57 -7.67 12.39
N TYR A 48 -0.69 -8.68 12.39
CA TYR A 48 -0.17 -9.28 11.16
C TYR A 48 -1.25 -9.75 10.18
N THR A 49 -2.34 -10.35 10.68
CA THR A 49 -3.46 -10.86 9.87
C THR A 49 -4.70 -9.98 9.90
N SER A 50 -4.61 -8.84 10.58
CA SER A 50 -5.68 -7.89 10.86
C SER A 50 -6.02 -6.99 9.65
N LEU A 51 -6.85 -5.95 9.84
CA LEU A 51 -7.30 -5.09 8.74
C LEU A 51 -6.14 -4.34 8.09
N HIS A 52 -5.19 -3.83 8.88
CA HIS A 52 -4.00 -3.14 8.40
C HIS A 52 -2.77 -4.06 8.32
N GLY A 53 -2.98 -5.38 8.37
CA GLY A 53 -1.92 -6.38 8.35
C GLY A 53 -1.29 -6.64 6.97
N VAL A 54 -0.59 -7.76 6.85
CA VAL A 54 0.23 -8.11 5.68
C VAL A 54 -0.53 -8.10 4.36
N ARG A 55 -1.83 -8.45 4.37
CA ARG A 55 -2.63 -8.45 3.13
C ARG A 55 -2.85 -7.04 2.60
N HIS A 56 -3.16 -6.09 3.49
CA HIS A 56 -3.31 -4.68 3.15
C HIS A 56 -1.97 -4.09 2.67
N ALA A 57 -0.89 -4.33 3.41
CA ALA A 57 0.44 -3.89 3.03
C ALA A 57 0.85 -4.36 1.62
N MET A 58 0.62 -5.64 1.30
CA MET A 58 0.96 -6.20 -0.01
C MET A 58 0.12 -5.62 -1.15
N ARG A 59 -1.20 -5.46 -0.96
CA ARG A 59 -2.05 -4.86 -1.99
C ARG A 59 -1.71 -3.39 -2.19
N THR A 60 -1.44 -2.66 -1.13
CA THR A 60 -0.99 -1.26 -1.19
C THR A 60 0.33 -1.12 -1.93
N ALA A 61 1.30 -2.02 -1.68
CA ALA A 61 2.55 -2.07 -2.45
C ALA A 61 2.32 -2.34 -3.95
N ALA A 62 1.39 -3.24 -4.29
CA ALA A 62 1.04 -3.51 -5.69
C ALA A 62 0.35 -2.30 -6.37
N LEU A 63 -0.57 -1.63 -5.67
CA LEU A 63 -1.23 -0.42 -6.16
C LEU A 63 -0.23 0.73 -6.33
N ALA A 64 0.74 0.87 -5.43
CA ALA A 64 1.85 1.81 -5.56
C ALA A 64 2.73 1.50 -6.80
N ALA A 65 3.00 0.23 -7.08
CA ALA A 65 3.71 -0.18 -8.29
C ALA A 65 2.94 0.24 -9.56
N VAL A 66 1.64 -0.02 -9.61
CA VAL A 66 0.79 0.33 -10.75
C VAL A 66 0.70 1.84 -10.96
N LEU A 67 0.52 2.61 -9.88
CA LEU A 67 0.56 4.08 -9.89
C LEU A 67 1.92 4.59 -10.41
N ALA A 68 3.03 4.02 -9.93
CA ALA A 68 4.36 4.40 -10.39
C ALA A 68 4.54 4.19 -11.90
N GLU A 69 4.09 3.06 -12.44
CA GLU A 69 4.15 2.80 -13.89
C GLU A 69 3.25 3.76 -14.68
N ALA A 70 2.01 3.96 -14.23
CA ALA A 70 1.06 4.86 -14.89
C ALA A 70 1.54 6.31 -14.94
N ASN A 71 2.30 6.73 -13.92
CA ASN A 71 2.91 8.05 -13.82
C ASN A 71 4.31 8.15 -14.45
N GLY A 72 4.86 7.07 -15.00
CA GLY A 72 6.19 7.04 -15.60
C GLY A 72 7.33 7.29 -14.61
N LEU A 73 7.18 6.87 -13.35
CA LEU A 73 8.27 6.93 -12.36
C LEU A 73 9.41 6.00 -12.77
N GLY A 74 10.65 6.49 -12.72
CA GLY A 74 11.83 5.66 -12.94
C GLY A 74 12.03 4.59 -11.86
N ASP A 75 12.85 3.58 -12.15
CA ASP A 75 13.07 2.38 -11.31
C ASP A 75 13.32 2.68 -9.83
N ALA A 76 14.17 3.66 -9.55
CA ALA A 76 14.53 4.01 -8.19
C ALA A 76 13.38 4.71 -7.43
N ASP A 77 12.54 5.50 -8.11
CA ASP A 77 11.35 6.12 -7.49
C ASP A 77 10.25 5.06 -7.30
N ALA A 78 10.02 4.20 -8.30
CA ALA A 78 9.08 3.07 -8.24
C ALA A 78 9.41 2.10 -7.10
N THR A 79 10.68 1.72 -6.97
CA THR A 79 11.17 0.91 -5.85
C THR A 79 10.87 1.58 -4.51
N THR A 80 11.15 2.89 -4.40
CA THR A 80 10.96 3.64 -3.16
C THR A 80 9.49 3.68 -2.74
N VAL A 81 8.55 3.88 -3.68
CA VAL A 81 7.11 3.86 -3.36
C VAL A 81 6.61 2.48 -2.97
N ILE A 82 7.07 1.41 -3.65
CA ILE A 82 6.66 0.04 -3.33
C ILE A 82 7.09 -0.33 -1.91
N LEU A 83 8.34 -0.04 -1.55
CA LEU A 83 8.88 -0.32 -0.22
C LEU A 83 8.17 0.52 0.86
N ALA A 84 7.99 1.82 0.62
CA ALA A 84 7.27 2.70 1.56
C ALA A 84 5.83 2.21 1.79
N ALA A 85 5.11 1.88 0.71
CA ALA A 85 3.76 1.33 0.76
C ALA A 85 3.70 -0.01 1.51
N ALA A 86 4.68 -0.89 1.35
CA ALA A 86 4.72 -2.20 2.01
C ALA A 86 4.88 -2.12 3.53
N VAL A 87 5.47 -1.04 4.06
CA VAL A 87 5.79 -0.91 5.49
C VAL A 87 5.05 0.21 6.21
N HIS A 88 4.24 1.01 5.51
CA HIS A 88 3.67 2.24 6.06
C HIS A 88 2.87 2.04 7.35
N ASP A 89 2.23 0.88 7.48
CA ASP A 89 1.38 0.51 8.62
C ASP A 89 2.04 -0.47 9.60
N CYS A 90 3.31 -0.88 9.39
CA CYS A 90 3.92 -1.93 10.21
C CYS A 90 4.02 -1.55 11.71
N GLN A 91 4.00 -0.25 12.03
CA GLN A 91 4.09 0.25 13.40
C GLN A 91 2.75 0.69 14.00
N ARG A 92 1.65 0.16 13.48
CA ARG A 92 0.35 0.28 14.14
C ARG A 92 0.32 -0.48 15.47
N ARG A 93 -0.45 0.05 16.42
CA ARG A 93 -0.74 -0.55 17.74
C ARG A 93 -2.18 -1.04 17.86
N ASN A 94 -3.05 -0.62 16.94
CA ASN A 94 -4.41 -1.13 16.79
C ASN A 94 -4.95 -0.85 15.38
N ASP A 95 -6.09 -1.47 15.05
CA ASP A 95 -6.79 -1.33 13.76
C ASP A 95 -7.74 -0.13 13.67
N GLN A 96 -7.81 0.72 14.70
CA GLN A 96 -8.64 1.91 14.71
C GLN A 96 -7.86 3.10 14.13
N GLU A 97 -8.12 4.32 14.63
CA GLU A 97 -7.48 5.53 14.12
C GLU A 97 -5.95 5.53 14.29
N ASP A 98 -5.46 5.01 15.43
CA ASP A 98 -4.04 4.92 15.79
C ASP A 98 -3.17 6.10 15.30
N ARG A 99 -3.51 7.31 15.76
CA ARG A 99 -2.82 8.55 15.37
C ARG A 99 -1.30 8.44 15.55
N GLY A 100 -0.57 8.91 14.54
CA GLY A 100 0.90 8.93 14.54
C GLY A 100 1.55 7.57 14.25
N HIS A 101 0.81 6.60 13.71
CA HIS A 101 1.41 5.35 13.22
C HIS A 101 2.40 5.61 12.08
N GLY A 102 2.10 6.55 11.17
CA GLY A 102 3.03 6.95 10.10
C GLY A 102 4.37 7.43 10.66
N ALA A 103 4.37 8.27 11.69
CA ALA A 103 5.60 8.75 12.34
C ALA A 103 6.42 7.61 12.97
N ARG A 104 5.76 6.65 13.64
CA ARG A 104 6.45 5.48 14.20
C ARG A 104 7.01 4.58 13.11
N ALA A 105 6.25 4.33 12.05
CA ALA A 105 6.67 3.53 10.91
C ALA A 105 7.86 4.15 10.18
N ALA A 106 7.89 5.47 10.04
CA ALA A 106 9.01 6.19 9.44
C ALA A 106 10.30 6.06 10.26
N VAL A 107 10.21 6.23 11.59
CA VAL A 107 11.36 6.04 12.50
C VAL A 107 11.86 4.61 12.45
N TRP A 108 10.95 3.63 12.49
CA TRP A 108 11.30 2.22 12.38
C TRP A 108 11.96 1.90 11.03
N LEU A 109 11.42 2.41 9.92
CA LEU A 109 11.97 2.21 8.58
C LEU A 109 13.39 2.77 8.47
N ALA A 110 13.62 3.99 8.97
CA ALA A 110 14.94 4.61 8.95
C ALA A 110 15.97 3.81 9.77
N ALA A 111 15.55 3.29 10.94
CA ALA A 111 16.42 2.48 11.80
C ALA A 111 16.68 1.05 11.26
N ASN A 112 15.81 0.54 10.38
CA ASN A 112 15.88 -0.82 9.85
C ASN A 112 16.08 -0.85 8.32
N ALA A 113 16.56 0.24 7.72
CA ALA A 113 16.61 0.42 6.28
C ALA A 113 17.35 -0.72 5.56
N ASP A 114 18.52 -1.13 6.04
CA ASP A 114 19.30 -2.23 5.43
C ASP A 114 18.54 -3.56 5.49
N THR A 115 17.80 -3.80 6.58
CA THR A 115 16.97 -5.01 6.73
C THR A 115 15.79 -4.98 5.76
N VAL A 116 15.13 -3.82 5.62
CA VAL A 116 13.99 -3.65 4.72
C VAL A 116 14.43 -3.78 3.27
N TRP A 117 15.44 -3.03 2.82
CA TRP A 117 15.94 -3.11 1.46
C TRP A 117 16.52 -4.50 1.14
N GLY A 118 17.26 -5.09 2.07
CA GLY A 118 17.83 -6.43 1.92
C GLY A 118 16.75 -7.51 1.75
N HIS A 119 15.60 -7.39 2.39
CA HIS A 119 14.45 -8.29 2.21
C HIS A 119 13.96 -8.32 0.75
N PHE A 120 14.08 -7.18 0.05
CA PHE A 120 13.75 -7.04 -1.37
C PHE A 120 14.95 -7.27 -2.31
N GLY A 121 16.10 -7.75 -1.79
CA GLY A 121 17.30 -7.98 -2.59
C GLY A 121 18.03 -6.71 -3.03
N LEU A 122 17.82 -5.59 -2.32
CA LEU A 122 18.35 -4.28 -2.67
C LEU A 122 19.34 -3.77 -1.61
N ALA A 123 20.21 -2.85 -2.01
CA ALA A 123 21.02 -2.07 -1.10
C ALA A 123 20.29 -0.77 -0.73
N ALA A 124 20.28 -0.41 0.54
CA ALA A 124 19.69 0.83 0.99
C ALA A 124 20.55 2.03 0.56
N ALA A 125 19.91 3.10 0.11
CA ALA A 125 20.57 4.34 -0.27
C ALA A 125 20.06 5.49 0.60
N PRO A 126 20.92 6.31 1.25
CA PRO A 126 20.50 7.33 2.22
C PRO A 126 19.38 8.25 1.72
N ARG A 127 19.50 8.74 0.47
CA ARG A 127 18.47 9.58 -0.15
C ARG A 127 17.12 8.87 -0.25
N ARG A 128 17.10 7.58 -0.59
CA ARG A 128 15.88 6.79 -0.75
C ARG A 128 15.24 6.45 0.60
N ILE A 129 16.06 6.19 1.62
CA ILE A 129 15.59 6.01 2.99
C ILE A 129 14.85 7.26 3.46
N VAL A 130 15.45 8.45 3.29
CA VAL A 130 14.83 9.72 3.68
C VAL A 130 13.51 9.96 2.94
N GLN A 131 13.46 9.72 1.63
CA GLN A 131 12.23 9.89 0.85
C GLN A 131 11.13 8.89 1.25
N ALA A 132 11.47 7.62 1.45
CA ALA A 132 10.51 6.60 1.90
C ALA A 132 9.99 6.91 3.31
N ALA A 133 10.88 7.29 4.23
CA ALA A 133 10.49 7.66 5.60
C ALA A 133 9.59 8.90 5.61
N ALA A 134 9.88 9.91 4.78
CA ALA A 134 9.00 11.08 4.63
C ALA A 134 7.61 10.68 4.10
N ALA A 135 7.56 9.87 3.05
CA ALA A 135 6.30 9.38 2.50
C ALA A 135 5.48 8.58 3.52
N VAL A 136 6.12 7.64 4.24
CA VAL A 136 5.49 6.87 5.32
C VAL A 136 5.01 7.78 6.46
N ARG A 137 5.79 8.79 6.85
CA ARG A 137 5.42 9.70 7.92
C ARG A 137 4.20 10.55 7.59
N LEU A 138 4.09 10.98 6.33
CA LEU A 138 3.08 11.94 5.87
C LEU A 138 1.82 11.26 5.29
N HIS A 139 1.82 9.93 5.14
CA HIS A 139 0.75 9.25 4.42
C HIS A 139 -0.61 9.37 5.15
N ASP A 140 -0.62 9.42 6.47
CA ASP A 140 -1.84 9.48 7.30
C ASP A 140 -2.30 10.91 7.63
N LEU A 141 -1.50 11.93 7.29
CA LEU A 141 -1.82 13.35 7.53
C LEU A 141 -2.57 13.99 6.34
N PRO A 142 -3.67 14.71 6.54
CA PRO A 142 -4.27 15.53 5.49
C PRO A 142 -3.29 16.58 4.96
N TYR A 143 -3.34 16.89 3.66
CA TYR A 143 -2.38 17.82 3.03
C TYR A 143 -2.45 19.23 3.63
N GLU A 144 -3.64 19.66 4.00
CA GLU A 144 -3.96 20.93 4.65
C GLU A 144 -3.40 21.05 6.07
N GLU A 145 -3.12 19.92 6.72
CA GLU A 145 -2.54 19.84 8.07
C GLU A 145 -1.00 19.84 8.06
N PHE A 146 -0.36 19.80 6.89
CA PHE A 146 1.10 19.83 6.80
C PHE A 146 1.68 21.11 7.42
N ALA A 147 2.50 20.94 8.45
CA ALA A 147 3.32 22.01 9.03
C ALA A 147 4.43 22.45 8.04
N ALA A 148 5.18 23.49 8.40
CA ALA A 148 6.25 24.02 7.54
C ALA A 148 7.29 22.94 7.17
N ASP A 149 7.71 22.14 8.15
CA ASP A 149 8.68 21.06 7.94
C ASP A 149 8.07 19.92 7.11
N ASP A 150 6.78 19.62 7.29
CA ASP A 150 6.06 18.62 6.48
C ASP A 150 5.99 19.03 5.01
N LYS A 151 5.72 20.31 4.74
CA LYS A 151 5.74 20.86 3.38
C LYS A 151 7.12 20.75 2.75
N ALA A 152 8.18 21.00 3.52
CA ALA A 152 9.54 20.89 3.03
C ALA A 152 9.95 19.42 2.77
N ASP A 153 9.56 18.49 3.63
CA ASP A 153 9.75 17.05 3.44
C ASP A 153 8.95 16.54 2.23
N HIS A 154 7.67 16.91 2.15
CA HIS A 154 6.80 16.59 1.02
C HIS A 154 7.40 17.11 -0.28
N ALA A 155 7.85 18.36 -0.37
CA ALA A 155 8.47 18.89 -1.59
C ALA A 155 9.71 18.08 -2.05
N ARG A 156 10.44 17.44 -1.13
CA ARG A 156 11.59 16.56 -1.46
C ARG A 156 11.19 15.14 -1.86
N ALA A 157 9.99 14.71 -1.49
CA ALA A 157 9.48 13.36 -1.67
C ALA A 157 8.07 13.32 -2.28
N GLU A 158 7.69 14.37 -3.03
CA GLU A 158 6.29 14.67 -3.40
C GLU A 158 5.65 13.49 -4.13
N ARG A 159 6.26 13.10 -5.27
CA ARG A 159 5.81 11.95 -6.07
C ARG A 159 5.76 10.64 -5.28
N ILE A 160 6.65 10.46 -4.31
CA ILE A 160 6.67 9.24 -3.50
C ILE A 160 5.51 9.26 -2.51
N THR A 161 5.31 10.40 -1.86
CA THR A 161 4.28 10.61 -0.83
C THR A 161 2.89 10.52 -1.43
N ASP A 162 2.65 11.19 -2.56
CA ASP A 162 1.33 11.23 -3.20
C ASP A 162 0.91 9.85 -3.72
N VAL A 163 1.85 9.09 -4.32
CA VAL A 163 1.60 7.70 -4.71
C VAL A 163 1.29 6.82 -3.52
N VAL A 164 2.03 6.91 -2.41
CA VAL A 164 1.78 6.09 -1.20
C VAL A 164 0.41 6.41 -0.61
N LYS A 165 0.05 7.71 -0.52
CA LYS A 165 -1.27 8.15 -0.04
C LYS A 165 -2.42 7.64 -0.92
N ALA A 166 -2.26 7.73 -2.24
CA ALA A 166 -3.25 7.22 -3.17
C ALA A 166 -3.35 5.69 -3.14
N ALA A 167 -2.23 4.98 -3.01
CA ALA A 167 -2.22 3.52 -2.91
C ALA A 167 -2.93 3.03 -1.64
N ASP A 168 -2.68 3.64 -0.46
CA ASP A 168 -3.42 3.30 0.76
C ASP A 168 -4.91 3.59 0.59
N ALA A 169 -5.24 4.78 0.06
CA ALA A 169 -6.62 5.15 -0.21
C ALA A 169 -7.32 4.12 -1.12
N LEU A 170 -6.66 3.64 -2.18
CA LEU A 170 -7.20 2.63 -3.09
C LEU A 170 -7.60 1.33 -2.36
N ASP A 171 -6.82 0.87 -1.37
CA ASP A 171 -7.09 -0.37 -0.63
C ASP A 171 -8.13 -0.24 0.51
N ARG A 172 -8.82 0.91 0.64
CA ARG A 172 -9.81 1.15 1.72
C ARG A 172 -11.10 0.35 1.62
N TYR A 173 -11.26 -0.44 0.57
CA TYR A 173 -12.40 -1.34 0.35
C TYR A 173 -12.65 -2.39 1.44
N ARG A 174 -11.69 -2.59 2.34
CA ARG A 174 -11.71 -3.58 3.42
C ARG A 174 -12.75 -3.36 4.54
N LEU A 175 -13.59 -2.33 4.46
CA LEU A 175 -14.63 -2.02 5.46
C LEU A 175 -16.01 -2.05 4.79
N PRO A 176 -17.07 -2.66 5.35
CA PRO A 176 -18.40 -2.63 4.72
C PRO A 176 -19.01 -1.22 4.78
N LYS A 177 -18.82 -0.43 3.72
CA LYS A 177 -19.27 0.97 3.59
C LYS A 177 -19.89 1.21 2.21
N LEU A 178 -20.77 2.19 2.11
CA LEU A 178 -21.32 2.63 0.80
C LEU A 178 -20.36 3.60 0.08
N GLU A 179 -19.53 4.30 0.86
CA GLU A 179 -18.50 5.21 0.38
C GLU A 179 -17.14 4.78 0.96
N TRP A 180 -16.27 4.27 0.08
CA TRP A 180 -14.98 3.69 0.47
C TRP A 180 -13.81 4.64 0.30
N TRP A 181 -13.83 5.45 -0.75
CA TRP A 181 -12.73 6.32 -1.11
C TRP A 181 -12.98 7.76 -0.74
N PRO A 182 -11.90 8.52 -0.47
CA PRO A 182 -12.00 9.96 -0.45
C PRO A 182 -12.51 10.47 -1.80
N ASP A 183 -13.10 11.67 -1.76
CA ASP A 183 -13.36 12.43 -2.97
C ASP A 183 -12.04 12.64 -3.73
N SER A 184 -12.02 12.33 -5.03
CA SER A 184 -10.81 12.36 -5.85
C SER A 184 -10.22 13.76 -5.98
N GLN A 185 -10.99 14.82 -5.71
CA GLN A 185 -10.45 16.18 -5.63
C GLN A 185 -9.38 16.35 -4.54
N TYR A 186 -9.38 15.50 -3.51
CA TYR A 186 -8.40 15.51 -2.42
C TYR A 186 -7.26 14.51 -2.63
N VAL A 187 -7.28 13.74 -3.72
CA VAL A 187 -6.23 12.78 -4.08
C VAL A 187 -5.37 13.37 -5.18
N ARG A 188 -4.07 13.51 -4.91
CA ARG A 188 -3.10 14.09 -5.87
C ARG A 188 -2.55 13.06 -6.85
N GLU A 189 -3.42 12.20 -7.39
CA GLU A 189 -3.01 11.15 -8.32
C GLU A 189 -3.97 11.04 -9.53
N PRO A 190 -3.54 11.45 -10.75
CA PRO A 190 -4.44 11.59 -11.91
C PRO A 190 -5.16 10.31 -12.33
N VAL A 191 -4.53 9.16 -12.11
CA VAL A 191 -5.09 7.85 -12.52
C VAL A 191 -5.82 7.13 -11.38
N PHE A 192 -5.97 7.76 -10.21
CA PHE A 192 -6.60 7.16 -9.03
C PHE A 192 -7.97 6.55 -9.35
N ASP A 193 -8.85 7.31 -10.03
CA ASP A 193 -10.20 6.88 -10.36
C ASP A 193 -10.23 5.69 -11.33
N GLN A 194 -9.23 5.57 -12.20
CA GLN A 194 -9.12 4.48 -13.18
C GLN A 194 -8.69 3.16 -12.52
N LEU A 195 -7.97 3.22 -11.40
CA LEU A 195 -7.45 2.05 -10.68
C LEU A 195 -8.41 1.48 -9.63
N ARG A 196 -9.52 2.17 -9.37
CA ARG A 196 -10.57 1.75 -8.43
C ARG A 196 -11.09 0.32 -8.71
N GLY A 197 -11.26 -0.05 -9.98
CA GLY A 197 -11.68 -1.41 -10.38
C GLY A 197 -10.65 -2.48 -10.04
N LEU A 198 -9.36 -2.21 -10.29
CA LEU A 198 -8.26 -3.10 -9.93
C LEU A 198 -8.16 -3.28 -8.41
N ALA A 199 -8.23 -2.18 -7.67
CA ALA A 199 -8.17 -2.21 -6.20
C ALA A 199 -9.30 -3.06 -5.59
N PHE A 200 -10.53 -2.91 -6.10
CA PHE A 200 -11.66 -3.74 -5.72
C PHE A 200 -11.38 -5.23 -5.92
N ASP A 201 -10.94 -5.61 -7.12
CA ASP A 201 -10.69 -7.00 -7.45
C ASP A 201 -9.57 -7.61 -6.58
N LEU A 202 -8.50 -6.86 -6.32
CA LEU A 202 -7.40 -7.33 -5.47
C LEU A 202 -7.88 -7.64 -4.05
N VAL A 203 -8.71 -6.79 -3.46
CA VAL A 203 -9.30 -7.04 -2.13
C VAL A 203 -10.20 -8.29 -2.20
N LEU A 204 -11.14 -8.33 -3.14
CA LEU A 204 -12.12 -9.41 -3.21
C LEU A 204 -11.47 -10.79 -3.42
N VAL A 205 -10.55 -10.88 -4.38
CA VAL A 205 -9.88 -12.15 -4.72
C VAL A 205 -8.97 -12.60 -3.57
N SER A 206 -8.16 -11.70 -3.01
CA SER A 206 -7.24 -12.08 -1.92
C SER A 206 -7.96 -12.46 -0.64
N GLU A 207 -9.07 -11.80 -0.30
CA GLU A 207 -9.79 -12.11 0.94
C GLU A 207 -10.62 -13.40 0.79
N ARG A 208 -11.15 -13.69 -0.40
CA ARG A 208 -11.73 -15.01 -0.72
C ARG A 208 -10.69 -16.12 -0.59
N ALA A 209 -9.52 -15.96 -1.21
CA ALA A 209 -8.46 -16.96 -1.15
C ALA A 209 -8.02 -17.23 0.31
N TYR A 210 -7.89 -16.17 1.11
CA TYR A 210 -7.57 -16.29 2.54
C TYR A 210 -8.65 -17.08 3.31
N LEU A 211 -9.94 -16.77 3.08
CA LEU A 211 -11.06 -17.47 3.71
C LEU A 211 -11.17 -18.94 3.30
N THR A 212 -10.67 -19.31 2.13
CA THR A 212 -10.58 -20.71 1.68
C THR A 212 -9.33 -21.46 2.19
N GLY A 213 -8.52 -20.83 3.05
CA GLY A 213 -7.41 -21.48 3.75
C GLY A 213 -6.01 -21.08 3.28
N ALA A 214 -5.86 -20.15 2.33
CA ALA A 214 -4.55 -19.63 1.98
C ALA A 214 -3.96 -18.76 3.11
N SER A 215 -2.64 -18.74 3.26
CA SER A 215 -1.99 -17.75 4.15
C SER A 215 -2.19 -16.34 3.60
N GLY A 216 -2.06 -15.31 4.45
CA GLY A 216 -2.19 -13.90 4.01
C GLY A 216 -1.34 -13.57 2.77
N PRO A 217 -0.02 -13.82 2.80
CA PRO A 217 0.84 -13.56 1.65
C PRO A 217 0.50 -14.40 0.40
N SER A 218 0.16 -15.69 0.57
CA SER A 218 -0.22 -16.54 -0.57
C SER A 218 -1.53 -16.09 -1.21
N ALA A 219 -2.49 -15.64 -0.40
CA ALA A 219 -3.77 -15.14 -0.87
C ALA A 219 -3.64 -13.86 -1.72
N VAL A 220 -2.76 -12.92 -1.30
CA VAL A 220 -2.49 -11.73 -2.11
C VAL A 220 -1.71 -12.08 -3.37
N ARG A 221 -0.67 -12.93 -3.29
CA ARG A 221 0.06 -13.38 -4.49
C ARG A 221 -0.84 -14.04 -5.53
N TYR A 222 -1.82 -14.83 -5.09
CA TYR A 222 -2.84 -15.38 -5.99
C TYR A 222 -3.62 -14.28 -6.73
N ALA A 223 -4.10 -13.26 -6.00
CA ALA A 223 -4.79 -12.12 -6.61
C ALA A 223 -3.90 -11.32 -7.57
N LEU A 224 -2.63 -11.10 -7.21
CA LEU A 224 -1.67 -10.41 -8.09
C LEU A 224 -1.43 -11.20 -9.39
N ALA A 225 -1.28 -12.53 -9.30
CA ALA A 225 -1.09 -13.39 -10.46
C ALA A 225 -2.33 -13.42 -11.36
N GLU A 226 -3.55 -13.49 -10.78
CA GLU A 226 -4.81 -13.41 -11.53
C GLU A 226 -4.90 -12.10 -12.35
N LYS A 227 -4.32 -11.01 -11.83
CA LYS A 227 -4.29 -9.69 -12.48
C LYS A 227 -3.02 -9.42 -13.28
N GLY A 228 -2.13 -10.41 -13.45
CA GLY A 228 -0.90 -10.31 -14.25
C GLY A 228 0.18 -9.37 -13.67
N LEU A 229 0.10 -9.07 -12.37
CA LEU A 229 1.01 -8.17 -11.66
C LEU A 229 2.30 -8.87 -11.17
N VAL A 230 2.30 -10.20 -11.13
CA VAL A 230 3.48 -11.04 -10.84
C VAL A 230 3.55 -12.22 -11.80
#